data_AF-A0AAD6G4Q4-F1
#
_entry.id   AF-A0AAD6G4Q4-F1
#
_cell.length_a   1.000
_cell.length_b   1.000
_cell.length_c   1.000
_cell.angle_alpha   90.00
_cell.angle_beta   90.00
_cell.angle_gamma   90.00
#
_symmetry.space_group_name_H-M   'P 1'
#
loop_
_entity.id
_entity.type
_entity.pdbx_description
1 polymer ?
#
loop_
_entity_poly.entity_id
_entity_poly.type
_entity_poly.pdbx_seq_one_letter_code
_entity_poly.pdbx_strand_id
1 'polypeptide(L)'
;MSQSQDHESECLLWFLDARRSGTLSLTSTDGSYLHQLWAEREVETKFWINQDSDLSTLEYIVIFLYRILLRDFNNIPNNGDAEWIRFGFCYCTSRSQKQLLTQHYIQLAERASLSQIAGAWKADDLHELMASEEIDTSSLTSHGIYPRQPSPETIGIYRLMSEVSHTLSGCAVCQARNLSCQFHSKENPSLCSESEIDYGFHATSTWERYQLLNFYSQLFEHPKFSPHKIQEARRDPDTKAFEKYIEVLVPNFRRALVNEHLMDGMFPKFGSRMQLRGA
;
A
#
# COMPACT_ATOMS: atom_id res chain seq x y z
N MET A 1 19.87 3.26 -15.58
CA MET A 1 19.54 1.84 -15.76
C MET A 1 20.36 0.97 -14.78
N SER A 2 20.14 1.10 -13.46
CA SER A 2 20.97 0.36 -12.47
C SER A 2 20.26 -0.01 -11.16
N GLN A 3 19.00 0.39 -10.93
CA GLN A 3 18.33 0.17 -9.64
C GLN A 3 17.40 -1.06 -9.62
N SER A 4 16.86 -1.49 -10.77
CA SER A 4 16.04 -2.71 -10.84
C SER A 4 16.88 -3.99 -10.68
N GLN A 5 18.15 -3.96 -11.10
CA GLN A 5 19.07 -5.08 -10.95
C GLN A 5 19.53 -5.29 -9.49
N ASP A 6 19.67 -4.20 -8.71
CA ASP A 6 20.10 -4.29 -7.31
C ASP A 6 19.00 -4.90 -6.41
N HIS A 7 17.73 -4.61 -6.65
CA HIS A 7 16.63 -5.18 -5.87
C HIS A 7 16.38 -6.66 -6.15
N GLU A 8 16.48 -7.09 -7.42
CA GLU A 8 16.45 -8.52 -7.75
C GLU A 8 17.64 -9.26 -7.13
N SER A 9 18.81 -8.62 -7.09
CA SER A 9 20.03 -9.15 -6.47
C SER A 9 19.87 -9.36 -4.97
N GLU A 10 19.32 -8.38 -4.23
CA GLU A 10 19.12 -8.51 -2.77
C GLU A 10 18.08 -9.58 -2.40
N CYS A 11 16.97 -9.66 -3.15
CA CYS A 11 15.96 -10.70 -2.95
C CYS A 11 16.51 -12.09 -3.26
N LEU A 12 17.31 -12.22 -4.31
CA LEU A 12 17.99 -13.46 -4.67
C LEU A 12 19.04 -13.85 -3.62
N LEU A 13 19.84 -12.90 -3.13
CA LEU A 13 20.85 -13.14 -2.10
C LEU A 13 20.21 -13.57 -0.78
N TRP A 14 19.14 -12.90 -0.35
CA TRP A 14 18.36 -13.31 0.82
C TRP A 14 17.79 -14.73 0.63
N PHE A 15 17.20 -15.02 -0.53
CA PHE A 15 16.63 -16.34 -0.82
C PHE A 15 17.68 -17.45 -0.77
N LEU A 16 18.85 -17.20 -1.36
CA LEU A 16 19.96 -18.16 -1.36
C LEU A 16 20.51 -18.39 0.05
N ASP A 17 20.59 -17.35 0.87
CA ASP A 17 21.05 -17.45 2.26
C ASP A 17 20.06 -18.21 3.15
N ALA A 18 18.76 -17.90 3.03
CA ALA A 18 17.69 -18.60 3.74
C ALA A 18 17.59 -20.10 3.34
N ARG A 19 17.81 -20.41 2.06
CA ARG A 19 17.84 -21.79 1.56
C ARG A 19 19.07 -22.55 2.01
N ARG A 20 20.24 -21.89 2.10
CA ARG A 20 21.50 -22.52 2.57
C ARG A 20 21.51 -22.75 4.08
N SER A 21 20.95 -21.82 4.85
CA SER A 21 20.87 -21.93 6.32
C SER A 21 19.78 -22.91 6.79
N GLY A 22 18.98 -23.47 5.87
CA GLY A 22 17.90 -24.39 6.21
C GLY A 22 16.71 -23.72 6.90
N THR A 23 16.68 -22.39 6.97
CA THR A 23 15.54 -21.62 7.50
C THR A 23 14.36 -21.62 6.52
N LEU A 24 14.60 -21.84 5.23
CA LEU A 24 13.56 -21.91 4.21
C LEU A 24 13.32 -23.36 3.74
N SER A 25 12.38 -24.06 4.38
CA SER A 25 11.91 -25.38 3.93
C SER A 25 10.82 -25.22 2.85
N LEU A 26 11.23 -24.96 1.62
CA LEU A 26 10.30 -24.91 0.49
C LEU A 26 9.94 -26.34 0.04
N THR A 27 8.78 -26.82 0.46
CA THR A 27 8.17 -28.02 -0.12
C THR A 27 7.75 -27.70 -1.57
N SER A 28 8.19 -28.54 -2.52
CA SER A 28 7.95 -28.43 -3.97
C SER A 28 6.53 -28.00 -4.36
N THR A 29 6.40 -27.16 -5.40
CA THR A 29 5.23 -26.81 -6.26
C THR A 29 3.82 -26.62 -5.66
N ASP A 30 3.43 -27.41 -4.66
CA ASP A 30 2.29 -27.20 -3.74
C ASP A 30 2.61 -26.19 -2.62
N GLY A 31 3.87 -25.74 -2.53
CA GLY A 31 4.37 -24.88 -1.46
C GLY A 31 3.57 -23.59 -1.24
N SER A 32 3.16 -22.87 -2.29
CA SER A 32 2.51 -21.56 -2.09
C SER A 32 1.22 -21.63 -1.28
N TYR A 33 0.49 -22.74 -1.37
CA TYR A 33 -0.76 -22.96 -0.64
C TYR A 33 -0.53 -23.49 0.77
N LEU A 34 0.45 -24.39 0.97
CA LEU A 34 0.77 -24.94 2.28
C LEU A 34 1.25 -23.86 3.26
N HIS A 35 2.09 -22.93 2.82
CA HIS A 35 2.54 -21.82 3.69
C HIS A 35 1.39 -20.85 4.04
N GLN A 36 0.40 -20.69 3.15
CA GLN A 36 -0.81 -19.92 3.46
C GLN A 36 -1.67 -20.65 4.51
N LEU A 37 -1.86 -21.96 4.37
CA LEU A 37 -2.57 -22.79 5.35
C LEU A 37 -1.89 -22.81 6.72
N TRP A 38 -0.56 -22.84 6.77
CA TRP A 38 0.19 -22.77 8.03
C TRP A 38 0.04 -21.40 8.69
N ALA A 39 0.15 -20.32 7.92
CA ALA A 39 -0.12 -18.98 8.43
C ALA A 39 -1.56 -18.86 8.97
N GLU A 40 -2.55 -19.43 8.30
CA GLU A 40 -3.94 -19.46 8.79
C GLU A 40 -4.06 -20.21 10.12
N ARG A 41 -3.44 -21.39 10.25
CA ARG A 41 -3.42 -22.13 11.53
C ARG A 41 -2.68 -21.39 12.63
N GLU A 42 -1.61 -20.67 12.30
CA GLU A 42 -0.87 -19.89 13.27
C GLU A 42 -1.69 -18.70 13.76
N VAL A 43 -2.42 -18.02 12.87
CA VAL A 43 -3.39 -16.98 13.24
C VAL A 43 -4.48 -17.56 14.15
N GLU A 44 -5.07 -18.70 13.78
CA GLU A 44 -6.09 -19.39 14.58
C GLU A 44 -5.56 -19.72 15.97
N THR A 45 -4.32 -20.21 16.06
CA THR A 45 -3.68 -20.55 17.33
C THR A 45 -3.37 -19.31 18.16
N LYS A 46 -2.77 -18.28 17.56
CA LYS A 46 -2.37 -17.04 18.27
C LYS A 46 -3.58 -16.30 18.84
N PHE A 47 -4.68 -16.22 18.08
CA PHE A 47 -5.88 -15.50 18.49
C PHE A 47 -6.99 -16.39 19.03
N TRP A 48 -6.72 -17.69 19.23
CA TRP A 48 -7.68 -18.66 19.75
C TRP A 48 -9.00 -18.70 18.95
N ILE A 49 -8.89 -18.62 17.63
CA ILE A 49 -10.01 -18.61 16.69
C ILE A 49 -10.30 -20.05 16.25
N ASN A 50 -11.57 -20.41 16.17
CA ASN A 50 -12.05 -21.68 15.61
C ASN A 50 -13.07 -21.44 14.48
N GLN A 51 -13.52 -22.52 13.82
CA GLN A 51 -14.48 -22.44 12.71
C GLN A 51 -15.83 -21.81 13.10
N ASP A 52 -16.18 -21.85 14.39
CA ASP A 52 -17.44 -21.33 14.94
C ASP A 52 -17.29 -19.92 15.53
N SER A 53 -16.12 -19.30 15.38
CA SER A 53 -15.85 -17.98 15.95
C SER A 53 -16.56 -16.90 15.12
N ASP A 54 -17.52 -16.21 15.75
CA ASP A 54 -18.17 -15.03 15.17
C ASP A 54 -17.24 -13.81 15.26
N LEU A 55 -16.47 -13.61 14.19
CA LEU A 55 -15.56 -12.47 14.06
C LEU A 55 -16.33 -11.24 13.56
N SER A 56 -16.12 -10.12 14.23
CA SER A 56 -16.59 -8.82 13.71
C SER A 56 -15.84 -8.43 12.43
N THR A 57 -16.43 -7.51 11.66
CA THR A 57 -15.79 -6.97 10.45
C THR A 57 -14.41 -6.38 10.72
N LEU A 58 -14.19 -5.77 11.90
CA LEU A 58 -12.91 -5.15 12.25
C LEU A 58 -11.85 -6.21 12.55
N GLU A 59 -12.22 -7.24 13.30
CA GLU A 59 -11.36 -8.38 13.61
C GLU A 59 -10.95 -9.12 12.34
N TYR A 60 -11.87 -9.26 11.38
CA TYR A 60 -11.58 -9.84 10.07
C TYR A 60 -10.53 -9.05 9.29
N ILE A 61 -10.58 -7.71 9.34
CA ILE A 61 -9.58 -6.84 8.69
C ILE A 61 -8.21 -7.03 9.33
N VAL A 62 -8.15 -7.09 10.67
CA VAL A 62 -6.90 -7.31 11.41
C VAL A 62 -6.32 -8.71 11.14
N ILE A 63 -7.15 -9.75 11.10
CA ILE A 63 -6.73 -11.10 10.72
C ILE A 63 -6.06 -11.13 9.35
N PHE A 64 -6.56 -10.35 8.39
CA PHE A 64 -5.97 -10.29 7.05
C PHE A 64 -4.51 -9.83 7.07
N LEU A 65 -4.16 -8.88 7.94
CA LEU A 65 -2.78 -8.48 8.18
C LEU A 65 -1.98 -9.67 8.73
N TYR A 66 -2.44 -10.30 9.82
CA TYR A 66 -1.69 -11.36 10.47
C TYR A 66 -1.52 -12.63 9.61
N ARG A 67 -2.47 -12.92 8.72
CA ARG A 67 -2.33 -13.97 7.69
C ARG A 67 -1.18 -13.74 6.72
N ILE A 68 -0.71 -12.51 6.59
CA ILE A 68 0.51 -12.18 5.85
C ILE A 68 1.71 -12.22 6.78
N LEU A 69 1.65 -11.52 7.92
CA LEU A 69 2.79 -11.39 8.82
C LEU A 69 3.33 -12.73 9.33
N LEU A 70 2.46 -13.73 9.49
CA LEU A 70 2.79 -15.06 9.98
C LEU A 70 3.11 -16.08 8.87
N ARG A 71 3.37 -15.62 7.64
CA ARG A 71 3.86 -16.53 6.58
C ARG A 71 5.36 -16.78 6.74
N ASP A 72 5.81 -17.94 6.28
CA ASP A 72 7.24 -18.26 6.22
C ASP A 72 8.00 -17.41 5.17
N PHE A 73 7.32 -16.99 4.11
CA PHE A 73 7.85 -16.10 3.08
C PHE A 73 6.77 -15.14 2.58
N ASN A 74 7.19 -14.05 1.91
CA ASN A 74 6.29 -12.96 1.49
C ASN A 74 5.41 -12.46 2.64
N ASN A 75 6.00 -12.36 3.83
CA ASN A 75 5.36 -11.96 5.09
C ASN A 75 5.52 -10.48 5.44
N ILE A 76 6.12 -9.72 4.52
CA ILE A 76 6.29 -8.28 4.64
C ILE A 76 5.27 -7.64 3.69
N PRO A 77 4.24 -6.95 4.23
CA PRO A 77 3.26 -6.27 3.42
C PRO A 77 3.90 -5.19 2.52
N ASN A 78 3.37 -5.04 1.31
CA ASN A 78 3.87 -4.02 0.39
C ASN A 78 3.33 -2.64 0.78
N ASN A 79 4.15 -1.60 0.68
CA ASN A 79 3.71 -0.23 0.98
C ASN A 79 2.73 0.31 -0.08
N GLY A 80 2.69 -0.32 -1.26
CA GLY A 80 1.79 0.04 -2.35
C GLY A 80 0.42 -0.63 -2.31
N ASP A 81 0.15 -1.62 -1.46
CA ASP A 81 -1.17 -2.28 -1.47
C ASP A 81 -2.16 -1.54 -0.56
N ALA A 82 -3.40 -1.37 -1.04
CA ALA A 82 -4.44 -0.60 -0.38
C ALA A 82 -4.76 -1.11 1.03
N GLU A 83 -4.61 -2.41 1.24
CA GLU A 83 -4.86 -3.12 2.48
C GLU A 83 -3.89 -2.67 3.59
N TRP A 84 -2.62 -2.42 3.27
CA TRP A 84 -1.56 -2.19 4.26
C TRP A 84 -1.33 -0.72 4.60
N ILE A 85 -1.83 0.19 3.75
CA ILE A 85 -1.83 1.62 4.03
C ILE A 85 -2.46 1.89 5.40
N ARG A 86 -3.55 1.20 5.73
CA ARG A 86 -4.32 1.38 6.98
C ARG A 86 -3.59 0.89 8.24
N PHE A 87 -2.47 0.19 8.08
CA PHE A 87 -1.64 -0.33 9.16
C PHE A 87 -0.28 0.39 9.22
N GLY A 88 -0.13 1.54 8.56
CA GLY A 88 1.09 2.34 8.64
C GLY A 88 2.27 1.87 7.78
N PHE A 89 2.14 0.79 7.01
CA PHE A 89 3.22 0.35 6.09
C PHE A 89 3.53 1.38 5.00
N CYS A 90 2.60 2.30 4.74
CA CYS A 90 2.78 3.43 3.84
C CYS A 90 3.86 4.44 4.30
N TYR A 91 4.19 4.48 5.59
CA TYR A 91 5.28 5.31 6.13
C TYR A 91 6.65 4.66 5.98
N CYS A 92 6.72 3.37 5.65
CA CYS A 92 7.98 2.66 5.46
C CYS A 92 8.56 2.93 4.06
N THR A 93 9.77 3.46 3.99
CA THR A 93 10.50 3.75 2.75
C THR A 93 11.57 2.69 2.42
N SER A 94 11.85 1.78 3.35
CA SER A 94 12.87 0.74 3.18
C SER A 94 12.40 -0.62 3.69
N ARG A 95 13.04 -1.70 3.22
CA ARG A 95 12.74 -3.06 3.66
C ARG A 95 12.96 -3.25 5.17
N SER A 96 14.02 -2.65 5.72
CA SER A 96 14.32 -2.71 7.17
C SER A 96 13.22 -2.07 8.01
N GLN A 97 12.68 -0.93 7.57
CA GLN A 97 11.54 -0.30 8.25
C GLN A 97 10.27 -1.14 8.18
N LYS A 98 10.00 -1.79 7.03
CA LYS A 98 8.87 -2.73 6.92
C LYS A 98 9.05 -3.92 7.86
N GLN A 99 10.25 -4.48 7.94
CA GLN A 99 10.57 -5.57 8.86
C GLN A 99 10.40 -5.14 10.32
N LEU A 100 10.84 -3.94 10.68
CA LEU A 100 10.67 -3.37 12.01
C LEU A 100 9.18 -3.29 12.38
N LEU A 101 8.36 -2.71 11.50
CA LEU A 101 6.91 -2.61 11.73
C LEU A 101 6.22 -3.98 11.82
N THR A 102 6.59 -4.92 10.93
CA THR A 102 6.13 -6.31 10.99
C THR A 102 6.44 -6.97 12.34
N GLN A 103 7.66 -6.79 12.86
CA GLN A 103 8.05 -7.34 14.16
C GLN A 103 7.21 -6.77 15.31
N HIS A 104 6.91 -5.47 15.30
CA HIS A 104 6.06 -4.85 16.32
C HIS A 104 4.64 -5.41 16.28
N TYR A 105 4.06 -5.60 15.09
CA TYR A 105 2.75 -6.23 14.97
C TYR A 105 2.75 -7.68 15.46
N ILE A 106 3.78 -8.46 15.14
CA ILE A 106 3.91 -9.85 15.62
C ILE A 106 4.01 -9.89 17.15
N GLN A 107 4.82 -9.02 17.76
CA GLN A 107 4.89 -8.89 19.22
C GLN A 107 3.55 -8.47 19.82
N LEU A 108 2.82 -7.57 19.16
CA LEU A 108 1.50 -7.16 19.61
C LEU A 108 0.51 -8.33 19.64
N ALA A 109 0.55 -9.24 18.67
CA ALA A 109 -0.29 -10.44 18.67
C ALA A 109 0.06 -11.45 19.78
N GLU A 110 1.23 -11.34 20.41
CA GLU A 110 1.61 -12.18 21.55
C GLU A 110 1.10 -11.63 22.89
N ARG A 111 0.68 -10.36 22.91
CA ARG A 111 0.35 -9.63 24.14
C ARG A 111 -1.10 -9.14 24.19
N ALA A 112 -1.66 -8.76 23.05
CA ALA A 112 -3.03 -8.28 22.94
C ALA A 112 -3.96 -9.28 22.23
N SER A 113 -5.21 -9.33 22.66
CA SER A 113 -6.25 -10.09 21.98
C SER A 113 -6.67 -9.45 20.66
N LEU A 114 -7.26 -10.24 19.76
CA LEU A 114 -7.70 -9.77 18.46
C LEU A 114 -8.69 -8.59 18.56
N SER A 115 -9.62 -8.64 19.52
CA SER A 115 -10.62 -7.61 19.73
C SER A 115 -9.99 -6.30 20.24
N GLN A 116 -8.97 -6.38 21.10
CA GLN A 116 -8.19 -5.21 21.53
C GLN A 116 -7.46 -4.56 20.35
N ILE A 117 -6.79 -5.35 19.53
CA ILE A 117 -6.07 -4.85 18.34
C ILE A 117 -7.05 -4.23 17.34
N ALA A 118 -8.19 -4.88 17.08
CA ALA A 118 -9.22 -4.36 16.19
C ALA A 118 -9.87 -3.08 16.70
N GLY A 119 -10.09 -2.99 18.01
CA GLY A 119 -10.56 -1.77 18.68
C GLY A 119 -9.57 -0.62 18.54
N ALA A 120 -8.29 -0.86 18.87
CA ALA A 120 -7.23 0.14 18.76
C ALA A 120 -6.99 0.57 17.31
N TRP A 121 -7.01 -0.36 16.35
CA TRP A 121 -6.90 -0.06 14.92
C TRP A 121 -8.00 0.89 14.44
N LYS A 122 -9.25 0.67 14.88
CA LYS A 122 -10.37 1.55 14.55
C LYS A 122 -10.26 2.93 15.21
N ALA A 123 -9.72 2.99 16.43
CA ALA A 123 -9.61 4.21 17.22
C ALA A 123 -8.37 5.07 16.87
N ASP A 124 -7.49 4.59 16.00
CA ASP A 124 -6.17 5.18 15.72
C ASP A 124 -5.14 5.02 16.87
N ASP A 125 -5.43 4.14 17.83
CA ASP A 125 -4.70 4.00 19.11
C ASP A 125 -3.74 2.79 19.14
N LEU A 126 -3.30 2.29 17.98
CA LEU A 126 -2.41 1.11 17.92
C LEU A 126 -1.05 1.37 18.55
N HIS A 127 -0.55 2.61 18.47
CA HIS A 127 0.73 2.98 19.07
C HIS A 127 0.63 2.96 20.60
N GLU A 128 -0.47 3.47 21.14
CA GLU A 128 -0.82 3.48 22.55
C GLU A 128 -1.03 2.06 23.08
N LEU A 129 -1.71 1.20 22.31
CA LEU A 129 -1.85 -0.22 22.65
C LEU A 129 -0.50 -0.92 22.69
N MET A 130 0.38 -0.69 21.71
CA MET A 130 1.75 -1.25 21.75
C MET A 130 2.50 -0.78 23.00
N ALA A 131 2.39 0.50 23.35
CA ALA A 131 3.02 1.04 24.55
C ALA A 131 2.43 0.44 25.85
N SER A 132 1.11 0.25 25.94
CA SER A 132 0.48 -0.37 27.12
C SER A 132 0.84 -1.84 27.29
N GLU A 133 1.13 -2.53 26.19
CA GLU A 133 1.62 -3.91 26.17
C GLU A 133 3.16 -3.97 26.29
N GLU A 134 3.83 -2.90 26.74
CA GLU A 134 5.28 -2.83 26.96
C GLU A 134 6.13 -3.18 25.72
N ILE A 135 5.66 -2.81 24.53
CA ILE A 135 6.39 -2.92 23.27
C ILE A 135 7.09 -1.59 23.00
N ASP A 136 8.41 -1.60 22.84
CA ASP A 136 9.19 -0.38 22.61
C ASP A 136 8.99 0.18 21.18
N THR A 137 8.16 1.21 21.06
CA THR A 137 7.86 1.88 19.79
C THR A 137 8.79 3.06 19.48
N SER A 138 9.79 3.35 20.32
CA SER A 138 10.70 4.49 20.13
C SER A 138 11.44 4.41 18.79
N SER A 139 11.80 3.19 18.39
CA SER A 139 12.42 2.90 17.09
C SER A 139 11.50 3.25 15.93
N LEU A 140 10.20 2.94 15.98
CA LEU A 140 9.23 3.32 14.96
C LEU A 140 9.10 4.84 14.84
N THR A 141 8.89 5.52 15.97
CA THR A 141 8.70 6.97 16.02
C THR A 141 9.94 7.72 15.52
N SER A 142 11.15 7.26 15.87
CA SER A 142 12.40 7.87 15.38
C SER A 142 12.56 7.79 13.86
N HIS A 143 11.94 6.79 13.22
CA HIS A 143 11.92 6.63 11.77
C HIS A 143 10.67 7.26 11.11
N GLY A 144 9.81 7.94 11.88
CA GLY A 144 8.56 8.53 11.39
C GLY A 144 7.52 7.49 10.96
N ILE A 145 7.59 6.27 11.50
CA ILE A 145 6.64 5.19 11.22
C ILE A 145 5.55 5.22 12.28
N TYR A 146 4.31 5.36 11.83
CA TYR A 146 3.14 5.37 12.72
C TYR A 146 2.23 4.19 12.36
N PRO A 147 1.94 3.26 13.28
CA PRO A 147 1.13 2.06 13.03
C PRO A 147 -0.36 2.39 12.90
N ARG A 148 -0.69 3.32 12.01
CA ARG A 148 -2.03 3.87 11.82
C ARG A 148 -2.34 4.19 10.37
N GLN A 149 -3.61 4.42 10.09
CA GLN A 149 -4.05 4.93 8.81
C GLN A 149 -3.54 6.38 8.61
N PRO A 150 -3.08 6.74 7.39
CA PRO A 150 -2.85 8.14 7.03
C PRO A 150 -4.09 8.99 7.18
N SER A 151 -3.88 10.28 7.45
CA SER A 151 -4.97 11.25 7.46
C SER A 151 -5.75 11.20 6.14
N PRO A 152 -7.04 11.56 6.13
CA PRO A 152 -7.81 11.69 4.88
C PRO A 152 -7.13 12.60 3.86
N GLU A 153 -6.34 13.57 4.33
CA GLU A 153 -5.55 14.47 3.49
C GLU A 153 -4.38 13.77 2.80
N THR A 154 -3.85 12.69 3.40
CA THR A 154 -2.67 11.97 2.90
C THR A 154 -3.02 10.66 2.19
N ILE A 155 -4.18 10.07 2.47
CA ILE A 155 -4.53 8.73 1.96
C ILE A 155 -4.71 8.68 0.44
N GLY A 156 -5.06 9.79 -0.21
CA GLY A 156 -5.36 9.86 -1.64
C GLY A 156 -4.22 9.36 -2.53
N ILE A 157 -2.98 9.80 -2.28
CA ILE A 157 -1.82 9.36 -3.08
C ILE A 157 -1.52 7.87 -2.89
N TYR A 158 -1.59 7.36 -1.66
CA TYR A 158 -1.30 5.95 -1.40
C TYR A 158 -2.36 5.07 -2.04
N ARG A 159 -3.62 5.52 -2.04
CA ARG A 159 -4.71 4.87 -2.78
C ARG A 159 -4.42 4.84 -4.27
N LEU A 160 -4.01 5.97 -4.87
CA LEU A 160 -3.63 6.02 -6.28
C LEU A 160 -2.49 5.03 -6.59
N MET A 161 -1.45 4.98 -5.75
CA MET A 161 -0.33 4.03 -5.92
C MET A 161 -0.84 2.59 -5.98
N SER A 162 -1.75 2.22 -5.07
CA SER A 162 -2.36 0.89 -5.08
C SER A 162 -3.21 0.63 -6.31
N GLU A 163 -4.04 1.59 -6.70
CA GLU A 163 -4.92 1.46 -7.86
C GLU A 163 -4.14 1.33 -9.17
N VAL A 164 -3.04 2.08 -9.33
CA VAL A 164 -2.13 1.99 -10.49
C VAL A 164 -1.45 0.62 -10.53
N SER A 165 -0.86 0.19 -9.41
CA SER A 165 -0.20 -1.12 -9.28
C SER A 165 -1.18 -2.26 -9.60
N HIS A 166 -2.38 -2.20 -9.01
CA HIS A 166 -3.43 -3.19 -9.25
C HIS A 166 -3.87 -3.22 -10.71
N THR A 167 -4.15 -2.06 -11.32
CA THR A 167 -4.60 -1.98 -12.71
C THR A 167 -3.56 -2.54 -13.69
N LEU A 168 -2.28 -2.23 -13.47
CA LEU A 168 -1.19 -2.70 -14.33
C LEU A 168 -0.82 -4.17 -14.11
N SER A 169 -1.14 -4.75 -12.95
CA SER A 169 -0.91 -6.16 -12.66
C SER A 169 -1.73 -7.13 -13.54
N GLY A 170 -2.75 -6.63 -14.26
CA GLY A 170 -3.65 -7.46 -15.06
C GLY A 170 -4.54 -8.38 -14.22
N CYS A 171 -4.59 -8.17 -12.90
CA CYS A 171 -5.40 -8.97 -11.99
C CYS A 171 -6.89 -8.74 -12.27
N ALA A 172 -7.55 -9.71 -12.90
CA ALA A 172 -8.98 -9.66 -13.19
C ALA A 172 -9.86 -9.72 -11.93
N VAL A 173 -9.28 -10.15 -10.81
CA VAL A 173 -9.95 -10.26 -9.52
C VAL A 173 -9.35 -9.22 -8.59
N CYS A 174 -10.00 -8.07 -8.47
CA CYS A 174 -9.79 -7.23 -7.32
C CYS A 174 -10.21 -8.07 -6.09
N GLN A 175 -9.24 -8.55 -5.30
CA GLN A 175 -9.57 -9.15 -4.01
C GLN A 175 -10.30 -8.15 -3.10
N ALA A 176 -10.40 -6.88 -3.51
CA ALA A 176 -11.35 -5.89 -3.00
C ALA A 176 -12.84 -6.18 -3.30
N ARG A 177 -13.23 -7.44 -3.55
CA ARG A 177 -14.50 -7.94 -3.00
C ARG A 177 -14.48 -7.98 -1.46
N ASN A 178 -13.31 -7.91 -0.84
CA ASN A 178 -13.15 -7.51 0.56
C ASN A 178 -13.57 -6.05 0.71
N LEU A 179 -14.69 -5.83 1.39
CA LEU A 179 -15.15 -4.73 2.28
C LEU A 179 -14.64 -3.27 2.12
N SER A 180 -13.47 -3.06 1.54
CA SER A 180 -12.69 -1.82 1.49
C SER A 180 -12.78 -1.04 0.17
N CYS A 181 -13.26 -1.59 -0.94
CA CYS A 181 -13.43 -0.80 -2.15
C CYS A 181 -14.84 -0.24 -2.36
N GLN A 182 -15.19 0.73 -1.51
CA GLN A 182 -16.38 1.56 -1.66
C GLN A 182 -16.15 2.75 -2.59
N PHE A 183 -14.96 2.84 -3.22
CA PHE A 183 -14.47 4.08 -3.82
C PHE A 183 -14.41 4.03 -5.35
N HIS A 184 -14.61 2.88 -6.00
CA HIS A 184 -14.55 2.77 -7.45
C HIS A 184 -15.56 3.69 -8.15
N SER A 185 -15.13 4.32 -9.24
CA SER A 185 -16.03 5.09 -10.10
C SER A 185 -17.00 4.15 -10.81
N LYS A 186 -18.24 4.60 -11.05
CA LYS A 186 -19.24 3.83 -11.82
C LYS A 186 -18.79 3.54 -13.26
N GLU A 187 -17.85 4.34 -13.75
CA GLU A 187 -17.39 4.35 -15.14
C GLU A 187 -16.19 3.42 -15.35
N ASN A 188 -15.39 3.16 -14.29
CA ASN A 188 -14.29 2.23 -14.33
C ASN A 188 -14.00 1.62 -12.94
N PRO A 189 -14.08 0.29 -12.78
CA PRO A 189 -13.85 -0.38 -11.50
C PRO A 189 -12.37 -0.41 -11.07
N SER A 190 -11.46 0.26 -11.78
CA SER A 190 -10.03 0.22 -11.46
C SER A 190 -9.54 1.41 -10.63
N LEU A 191 -10.19 2.58 -10.71
CA LEU A 191 -9.78 3.80 -9.99
C LEU A 191 -10.93 4.38 -9.15
N CYS A 192 -10.61 5.06 -8.05
CA CYS A 192 -11.61 5.81 -7.30
C CYS A 192 -11.89 7.20 -7.84
N SER A 193 -12.99 7.81 -7.41
CA SER A 193 -13.36 9.18 -7.84
C SER A 193 -12.30 10.24 -7.54
N GLU A 194 -11.60 10.13 -6.40
CA GLU A 194 -10.48 11.02 -6.07
C GLU A 194 -9.33 10.83 -7.07
N SER A 195 -8.92 9.60 -7.35
CA SER A 195 -7.91 9.27 -8.35
C SER A 195 -8.29 9.74 -9.75
N GLU A 196 -9.55 9.55 -10.15
CA GLU A 196 -10.11 10.04 -11.41
C GLU A 196 -9.88 11.54 -11.57
N ILE A 197 -10.32 12.32 -10.59
CA ILE A 197 -10.40 13.77 -10.72
C ILE A 197 -9.06 14.44 -10.39
N ASP A 198 -8.45 14.10 -9.26
CA ASP A 198 -7.28 14.82 -8.73
C ASP A 198 -6.00 14.51 -9.51
N TYR A 199 -5.93 13.34 -10.13
CA TYR A 199 -4.72 12.83 -10.77
C TYR A 199 -4.79 12.75 -12.30
N GLY A 200 -5.79 13.42 -12.89
CA GLY A 200 -5.84 13.68 -14.34
C GLY A 200 -6.40 12.53 -15.18
N PHE A 201 -7.01 11.53 -14.56
CA PHE A 201 -7.64 10.38 -15.22
C PHE A 201 -9.07 10.66 -15.73
N HIS A 202 -9.68 11.75 -15.25
CA HIS A 202 -11.02 12.16 -15.64
C HIS A 202 -11.06 12.61 -17.09
N ALA A 203 -12.10 12.15 -17.81
CA ALA A 203 -12.36 12.47 -19.22
C ALA A 203 -11.19 12.14 -20.16
N THR A 204 -10.41 11.09 -19.87
CA THR A 204 -9.37 10.56 -20.75
C THR A 204 -9.90 9.40 -21.60
N SER A 205 -9.42 9.24 -22.82
CA SER A 205 -9.61 8.04 -23.63
C SER A 205 -8.89 6.82 -23.03
N THR A 206 -9.19 5.61 -23.54
CA THR A 206 -8.53 4.36 -23.10
C THR A 206 -7.01 4.41 -23.26
N TRP A 207 -6.53 4.97 -24.38
CA TRP A 207 -5.09 5.08 -24.65
C TRP A 207 -4.43 6.08 -23.69
N GLU A 208 -5.05 7.26 -23.49
CA GLU A 208 -4.58 8.31 -22.59
C GLU A 208 -4.52 7.81 -21.13
N ARG A 209 -5.53 7.07 -20.70
CA ARG A 209 -5.56 6.41 -19.39
C ARG A 209 -4.40 5.44 -19.22
N TYR A 210 -4.16 4.58 -20.21
CA TYR A 210 -3.06 3.62 -20.15
C TYR A 210 -1.70 4.32 -20.10
N GLN A 211 -1.51 5.43 -20.82
CA GLN A 211 -0.30 6.24 -20.69
C GLN A 211 -0.13 6.84 -19.30
N LEU A 212 -1.20 7.38 -18.70
CA LEU A 212 -1.15 7.89 -17.33
C LEU A 212 -0.83 6.80 -16.30
N LEU A 213 -1.42 5.60 -16.42
CA LEU A 213 -1.10 4.48 -15.53
C LEU A 213 0.39 4.14 -15.57
N ASN A 214 0.95 3.98 -16.77
CA ASN A 214 2.39 3.69 -16.93
C ASN A 214 3.26 4.83 -16.42
N PHE A 215 2.88 6.08 -16.69
CA PHE A 215 3.59 7.25 -16.20
C PHE A 215 3.61 7.29 -14.67
N TYR A 216 2.48 7.10 -14.00
CA TYR A 216 2.42 7.06 -12.55
C TYR A 216 3.21 5.89 -11.97
N SER A 217 3.16 4.70 -12.58
CA SER A 217 3.98 3.56 -12.17
C SER A 217 5.47 3.92 -12.16
N GLN A 218 5.96 4.55 -13.23
CA GLN A 218 7.36 5.00 -13.32
C GLN A 218 7.66 6.15 -12.35
N LEU A 219 6.72 7.07 -12.14
CA LEU A 219 6.85 8.17 -11.20
C LEU A 219 7.02 7.66 -9.77
N PHE A 220 6.27 6.63 -9.38
CA PHE A 220 6.33 6.05 -8.03
C PHE A 220 7.64 5.31 -7.74
N GLU A 221 8.30 4.79 -8.78
CA GLU A 221 9.62 4.18 -8.68
C GLU A 221 10.77 5.20 -8.66
N HIS A 222 10.49 6.48 -8.93
CA HIS A 222 11.52 7.50 -9.00
C HIS A 222 12.17 7.73 -7.61
N PRO A 223 13.52 7.72 -7.46
CA PRO A 223 14.18 7.76 -6.15
C PRO A 223 13.91 8.99 -5.29
N LYS A 224 13.53 10.10 -5.92
CA LYS A 224 13.17 11.36 -5.24
C LYS A 224 11.66 11.53 -5.05
N PHE A 225 10.86 10.58 -5.50
CA PHE A 225 9.42 10.62 -5.32
C PHE A 225 9.09 10.45 -3.83
N SER A 226 8.22 11.32 -3.35
CA SER A 226 7.63 11.28 -2.02
C SER A 226 6.12 11.37 -2.15
N PRO A 227 5.37 10.37 -1.63
CA PRO A 227 3.91 10.41 -1.58
C PRO A 227 3.39 11.66 -0.86
N HIS A 228 4.02 12.01 0.27
CA HIS A 228 3.64 13.20 1.03
C HIS A 228 3.76 14.49 0.20
N LYS A 229 4.89 14.69 -0.48
CA LYS A 229 5.12 15.92 -1.26
C LYS A 229 4.19 16.06 -2.46
N ILE A 230 3.86 14.97 -3.15
CA ILE A 230 2.92 15.04 -4.27
C ILE A 230 1.50 15.34 -3.78
N GLN A 231 1.11 14.80 -2.63
CA GLN A 231 -0.19 15.09 -2.04
C GLN A 231 -0.26 16.53 -1.51
N GLU A 232 0.80 17.03 -0.85
CA GLU A 232 0.92 18.44 -0.47
C GLU A 232 0.78 19.34 -1.69
N ALA A 233 1.53 19.04 -2.76
CA ALA A 233 1.46 19.78 -4.03
C ALA A 233 0.07 19.70 -4.70
N ARG A 234 -0.65 18.58 -4.51
CA ARG A 234 -2.04 18.42 -4.99
C ARG A 234 -3.00 19.35 -4.25
N ARG A 235 -2.83 19.50 -2.94
CA ARG A 235 -3.68 20.28 -2.04
C ARG A 235 -3.30 21.76 -1.98
N ASP A 236 -2.11 22.12 -2.45
CA ASP A 236 -1.61 23.50 -2.50
C ASP A 236 -2.60 24.46 -3.21
N PRO A 237 -2.90 25.66 -2.67
CA PRO A 237 -3.74 26.65 -3.34
C PRO A 237 -3.29 27.01 -4.77
N ASP A 238 -1.98 26.97 -5.06
CA ASP A 238 -1.45 27.06 -6.41
C ASP A 238 -1.76 25.77 -7.18
N THR A 239 -2.68 25.86 -8.14
CA THR A 239 -3.06 24.75 -9.01
C THR A 239 -1.90 24.21 -9.84
N LYS A 240 -0.80 24.95 -9.97
CA LYS A 240 0.41 24.53 -10.67
C LYS A 240 1.41 23.81 -9.78
N ALA A 241 1.26 23.79 -8.46
CA ALA A 241 2.21 23.17 -7.55
C ALA A 241 2.40 21.68 -7.85
N PHE A 242 1.30 20.97 -8.10
CA PHE A 242 1.30 19.56 -8.50
C PHE A 242 2.16 19.32 -9.75
N GLU A 243 1.93 20.09 -10.80
CA GLU A 243 2.69 19.96 -12.06
C GLU A 243 4.15 20.35 -11.88
N LYS A 244 4.45 21.39 -11.10
CA LYS A 244 5.82 21.80 -10.78
C LYS A 244 6.57 20.69 -10.06
N TYR A 245 5.93 20.03 -9.10
CA TYR A 245 6.54 18.91 -8.39
C TYR A 245 6.87 17.76 -9.33
N ILE A 246 5.94 17.40 -10.22
CA ILE A 246 6.17 16.36 -11.23
C ILE A 246 7.29 16.78 -12.19
N GLU A 247 7.30 18.03 -12.66
CA GLU A 247 8.32 18.56 -13.58
C GLU A 247 9.74 18.51 -12.98
N VAL A 248 9.87 18.68 -11.66
CA VAL A 248 11.14 18.51 -10.94
C VAL A 248 11.62 17.06 -10.94
N LEU A 249 10.70 16.09 -10.86
CA LEU A 249 11.02 14.66 -10.89
C LEU A 249 11.27 14.16 -12.32
N VAL A 250 10.43 14.59 -13.26
CA VAL A 250 10.42 14.18 -14.65
C VAL A 250 10.36 15.44 -15.53
N PRO A 251 11.51 16.01 -15.90
CA PRO A 251 11.54 17.20 -16.75
C PRO A 251 10.88 16.94 -18.11
N ASN A 252 10.07 17.89 -18.56
CA ASN A 252 9.25 17.84 -19.77
C ASN A 252 8.26 16.67 -19.79
N PHE A 253 7.75 16.21 -18.65
CA PHE A 253 6.87 15.04 -18.59
C PHE A 253 5.63 15.19 -19.48
N ARG A 254 5.12 16.41 -19.66
CA ARG A 254 3.97 16.66 -20.56
C ARG A 254 4.27 16.23 -21.99
N ARG A 255 5.49 16.41 -22.49
CA ARG A 255 5.87 15.92 -23.82
C ARG A 255 5.98 14.40 -23.86
N ALA A 256 6.45 13.78 -22.77
CA ALA A 256 6.54 12.32 -22.68
C ALA A 256 5.16 11.65 -22.66
N LEU A 257 4.16 12.34 -22.13
CA LEU A 257 2.77 11.88 -22.09
C LEU A 257 2.00 12.14 -23.39
N VAL A 258 2.46 13.08 -24.23
CA VAL A 258 1.74 13.51 -25.43
C VAL A 258 2.09 12.67 -26.66
N ASN A 259 1.05 12.29 -27.39
CA ASN A 259 1.06 11.74 -28.74
C ASN A 259 0.29 12.73 -29.61
N GLU A 260 1.02 13.40 -30.50
CA GLU A 260 0.53 14.48 -31.35
C GLU A 260 -0.63 14.08 -32.26
N HIS A 261 -0.88 12.78 -32.44
CA HIS A 261 -1.90 12.24 -33.34
C HIS A 261 -3.14 11.68 -32.64
N LEU A 262 -3.09 11.44 -31.33
CA LEU A 262 -4.10 10.64 -30.62
C LEU A 262 -4.74 11.32 -29.41
N MET A 263 -4.33 12.54 -29.07
CA MET A 263 -4.66 13.13 -27.76
C MET A 263 -5.40 14.44 -27.79
N ASP A 264 -6.16 14.69 -26.73
CA ASP A 264 -6.62 16.03 -26.38
C ASP A 264 -5.41 16.93 -26.09
N GLY A 265 -5.34 18.10 -26.74
CA GLY A 265 -4.28 19.09 -26.50
C GLY A 265 -4.20 19.58 -25.04
N MET A 266 -5.24 19.32 -24.25
CA MET A 266 -5.31 19.66 -22.82
C MET A 266 -4.91 18.49 -21.89
N PHE A 267 -4.50 17.34 -22.43
CA PHE A 267 -4.10 16.20 -21.60
C PHE A 267 -2.67 16.35 -21.04
N PRO A 268 -2.42 15.88 -19.79
CA PRO A 268 -3.43 15.48 -18.80
C PRO A 268 -4.05 16.71 -18.11
N LYS A 269 -5.31 16.56 -17.69
CA LYS A 269 -6.11 17.61 -17.06
C LYS A 269 -5.89 17.66 -15.54
N PHE A 270 -4.70 18.08 -15.09
CA PHE A 270 -4.39 18.18 -13.66
C PHE A 270 -5.04 19.35 -12.91
N GLY A 271 -5.73 20.25 -13.61
CA GLY A 271 -6.39 21.40 -12.99
C GLY A 271 -7.64 21.06 -12.16
N SER A 272 -8.24 19.88 -12.36
CA SER A 272 -9.47 19.45 -11.69
C SER A 272 -9.21 18.98 -10.27
N ARG A 273 -10.01 19.42 -9.29
CA ARG A 273 -9.87 19.03 -7.88
C ARG A 273 -11.19 18.60 -7.28
N MET A 274 -11.21 17.46 -6.59
CA MET A 274 -12.30 17.12 -5.67
C MET A 274 -12.23 18.01 -4.45
N GLN A 275 -13.33 18.71 -4.18
CA GLN A 275 -13.55 19.31 -2.87
C GLN A 275 -14.05 18.21 -1.94
N LEU A 276 -13.21 17.81 -0.98
CA LEU A 276 -13.70 17.03 0.17
C LEU A 276 -14.68 17.92 0.93
N ARG A 277 -15.97 17.58 0.93
CA ARG A 277 -16.91 18.22 1.85
C ARG A 277 -16.49 17.83 3.27
N GLY A 278 -16.39 18.82 4.15
CA GLY A 278 -15.93 18.65 5.53
C GLY A 278 -16.59 17.45 6.20
N ALA A 279 -15.77 16.67 6.90
CA ALA A 279 -16.20 15.65 7.85
C ALA A 279 -17.03 16.28 8.97
#